data_AF-A0A0U5L138-F1
#
_entry.id   AF-A0A0U5L138-F1
#
_cell.length_a   1.000
_cell.length_b   1.000
_cell.length_c   1.000
_cell.angle_alpha   90.00
_cell.angle_beta   90.00
_cell.angle_gamma   90.00
#
_symmetry.space_group_name_H-M   'P 1'
#
loop_
_entity.id
_entity.type
_entity.pdbx_description
1 polymer ?
#
loop_
_entity_poly.entity_id
_entity_poly.type
_entity_poly.pdbx_seq_one_letter_code
_entity_poly.pdbx_strand_id
1 'polypeptide(L)'
;MADSTLIDTLHFPEDAPVQQYEIYGDDEKTPTYAVISRRDGDSWQKLDETLSFAAQDEQEETGTMDYGYSDSMPDLRDLPAEARERCEQHWQKSNTI
;
A
#
# COMPACT_ATOMS: atom_id res chain seq x y z
N MET A 1 -15.49 -16.39 -3.00
CA MET A 1 -14.03 -16.24 -2.83
C MET A 1 -13.65 -15.35 -3.99
N ALA A 2 -13.40 -14.07 -3.75
CA ALA A 2 -13.04 -13.17 -4.84
C ALA A 2 -11.61 -13.53 -5.24
N ASP A 3 -11.43 -13.97 -6.48
CA ASP A 3 -10.11 -14.23 -7.07
C ASP A 3 -9.42 -12.89 -7.29
N SER A 4 -8.94 -12.25 -6.21
CA SER A 4 -8.23 -10.99 -6.30
C SER A 4 -6.89 -11.20 -7.01
N THR A 5 -6.64 -10.39 -8.03
CA THR A 5 -5.43 -10.46 -8.83
C THR A 5 -4.30 -9.80 -8.06
N LEU A 6 -3.16 -10.50 -7.94
CA LEU A 6 -1.92 -9.90 -7.45
C LEU A 6 -1.44 -8.91 -8.52
N ILE A 7 -1.49 -7.63 -8.19
CA ILE A 7 -1.12 -6.54 -9.10
C ILE A 7 0.38 -6.28 -8.98
N ASP A 8 0.86 -6.13 -7.75
CA ASP A 8 2.24 -5.75 -7.46
C ASP A 8 2.69 -6.32 -6.12
N THR A 9 4.00 -6.49 -5.94
CA THR A 9 4.56 -6.93 -4.67
C THR A 9 5.76 -6.05 -4.32
N LEU A 10 5.65 -5.32 -3.22
CA LEU A 10 6.70 -4.46 -2.70
C LEU A 10 7.42 -5.13 -1.54
N HIS A 11 8.73 -4.91 -1.43
CA HIS A 11 9.55 -5.40 -0.33
C HIS A 11 10.30 -4.23 0.31
N PHE A 12 10.19 -4.10 1.63
CA PHE A 12 10.86 -3.07 2.41
C PHE A 12 11.63 -3.66 3.59
N PRO A 13 12.83 -3.14 3.91
CA PRO A 13 13.70 -2.37 3.01
C PRO A 13 14.22 -3.26 1.85
N GLU A 14 14.59 -2.66 0.71
CA GLU A 14 15.05 -3.40 -0.48
C GLU A 14 16.32 -4.24 -0.22
N ASP A 15 17.20 -3.78 0.68
CA ASP A 15 18.48 -4.43 0.99
C ASP A 15 18.32 -5.66 1.92
N ALA A 16 17.36 -5.60 2.85
CA ALA A 16 17.09 -6.65 3.82
C ALA A 16 15.58 -6.73 4.05
N PRO A 17 14.81 -7.35 3.14
CA PRO A 17 13.36 -7.26 3.16
C PRO A 17 12.82 -7.91 4.43
N VAL A 18 12.38 -7.05 5.36
CA VAL A 18 11.73 -7.44 6.61
C VAL A 18 10.22 -7.37 6.50
N GLN A 19 9.69 -6.63 5.52
CA GLN A 19 8.26 -6.45 5.33
C GLN A 19 7.94 -6.50 3.83
N GLN A 20 6.95 -7.31 3.47
CA GLN A 20 6.44 -7.50 2.11
C GLN A 20 5.02 -6.98 2.07
N TYR A 21 4.67 -6.28 1.00
CA TYR A 21 3.34 -5.78 0.73
C TYR A 21 2.87 -6.35 -0.60
N GLU A 22 1.92 -7.28 -0.55
CA GLU A 22 1.29 -7.87 -1.73
C GLU A 22 0.03 -7.07 -2.05
N ILE A 23 0.07 -6.27 -3.11
CA ILE A 23 -1.05 -5.46 -3.56
C ILE A 23 -1.97 -6.31 -4.43
N TYR A 24 -3.22 -6.44 -4.00
CA TYR A 24 -4.28 -7.15 -4.69
C TYR A 24 -5.39 -6.22 -5.13
N GLY A 25 -6.06 -6.58 -6.21
CA GLY A 25 -7.25 -5.87 -6.66
C GLY A 25 -8.13 -6.67 -7.59
N ASP A 26 -9.16 -6.01 -8.10
CA ASP A 26 -10.10 -6.60 -9.07
C ASP A 26 -9.40 -6.81 -10.42
N ASP A 27 -8.55 -5.86 -10.81
CA ASP A 27 -7.78 -5.85 -12.06
C ASP A 27 -6.36 -5.28 -11.85
N GLU A 28 -5.43 -5.52 -12.77
CA GLU A 28 -4.06 -4.97 -12.78
C GLU A 28 -3.99 -3.44 -12.65
N LYS A 29 -5.09 -2.73 -12.95
CA LYS A 29 -5.18 -1.27 -12.80
C LYS A 29 -5.90 -0.80 -11.55
N THR A 30 -6.50 -1.69 -10.76
CA THR A 30 -7.42 -1.34 -9.65
C THR A 30 -7.03 -2.00 -8.32
N PRO A 31 -5.92 -1.59 -7.69
CA PRO A 31 -5.56 -2.06 -6.36
C PRO A 31 -6.66 -1.74 -5.35
N THR A 32 -7.08 -2.77 -4.63
CA THR A 32 -8.18 -2.74 -3.66
C THR A 32 -7.64 -2.85 -2.24
N TYR A 33 -6.66 -3.72 -2.01
CA TYR A 33 -6.02 -3.89 -0.70
C TYR A 33 -4.60 -4.46 -0.85
N ALA A 34 -3.74 -4.23 0.13
CA ALA A 34 -2.45 -4.88 0.26
C ALA A 34 -2.39 -5.74 1.52
N VAL A 35 -1.81 -6.93 1.38
CA VAL A 35 -1.50 -7.82 2.49
C VAL A 35 -0.08 -7.55 2.93
N ILE A 36 0.09 -7.29 4.23
CA ILE A 36 1.40 -7.02 4.80
C ILE A 36 1.93 -8.31 5.43
N SER A 37 3.15 -8.70 5.08
CA SER A 37 3.85 -9.86 5.64
C SER A 37 5.17 -9.42 6.23
N ARG A 38 5.48 -9.81 7.45
CA ARG A 38 6.77 -9.54 8.08
C ARG A 38 7.63 -10.79 8.07
N ARG A 39 8.90 -10.66 7.72
CA ARG A 39 9.89 -11.73 7.84
C ARG A 39 10.31 -11.86 9.29
N ASP A 40 10.01 -13.00 9.89
CA ASP A 40 10.51 -13.41 11.20
C ASP A 40 11.53 -14.54 11.00
N GLY A 41 12.82 -14.17 10.98
CA GLY A 41 13.91 -15.10 10.67
C GLY A 41 13.83 -15.67 9.24
N ASP A 42 13.45 -16.94 9.12
CA ASP A 42 13.39 -17.68 7.84
C ASP A 42 11.97 -17.80 7.27
N SER A 43 10.94 -17.31 7.99
CA SER A 43 9.55 -17.42 7.57
C SER A 43 8.89 -16.06 7.39
N TRP A 44 8.06 -15.96 6.36
CA TRP A 44 7.17 -14.83 6.14
C TRP A 44 5.88 -15.05 6.94
N GLN A 45 5.65 -14.20 7.93
CA GLN A 45 4.43 -14.20 8.70
C GLN A 45 3.53 -13.07 8.20
N LYS A 46 2.39 -13.43 7.60
CA LYS A 46 1.34 -12.48 7.27
C LYS A 46 0.88 -11.79 8.56
N LEU A 47 0.89 -10.48 8.55
CA LEU A 47 0.31 -9.69 9.63
C LEU A 47 -1.22 -9.79 9.53
N ASP A 48 -1.89 -9.64 10.65
CA ASP A 48 -3.37 -9.48 10.69
C ASP A 48 -3.81 -8.11 10.15
N GLU A 49 -2.83 -7.28 9.74
CA GLU A 49 -3.01 -5.96 9.18
C GLU A 49 -2.94 -6.01 7.65
N THR A 50 -3.94 -5.39 7.01
CA THR A 50 -4.00 -5.22 5.55
C THR A 50 -4.30 -3.77 5.22
N LEU A 51 -3.58 -3.21 4.26
CA LEU A 51 -3.73 -1.82 3.84
C LEU A 51 -4.81 -1.72 2.76
N SER A 52 -5.98 -1.19 3.07
CA SER A 52 -7.06 -1.05 2.07
C SER A 52 -6.86 0.21 1.23
N PHE A 53 -6.92 0.07 -0.10
CA PHE A 53 -6.84 1.17 -1.07
C PHE A 53 -8.19 1.49 -1.73
N ALA A 54 -9.15 0.57 -1.65
CA ALA A 54 -10.51 0.78 -2.15
C ALA A 54 -11.01 2.14 -1.66
N ALA A 55 -11.46 2.96 -2.62
CA ALA A 55 -11.58 4.43 -2.57
C ALA A 55 -12.54 5.03 -1.50
N GLN A 56 -12.54 4.52 -0.28
CA GLN A 56 -13.37 5.02 0.80
C GLN A 56 -12.74 4.73 2.15
N ASP A 57 -11.74 5.53 2.51
CA ASP A 57 -11.64 5.99 3.88
C ASP A 57 -11.38 7.50 3.88
N GLU A 58 -12.48 8.24 4.01
CA GLU A 58 -12.52 9.68 4.28
C GLU A 58 -12.07 9.99 5.74
N GLN A 59 -11.06 9.31 6.28
CA GLN A 59 -10.56 9.59 7.63
C GLN A 59 -9.02 9.56 7.74
N GLU A 60 -8.37 10.63 7.27
CA GLU A 60 -7.22 11.18 8.00
C GLU A 60 -7.46 12.68 8.23
N GLU A 61 -8.33 13.00 9.20
CA GLU A 61 -8.23 14.25 9.96
C GLU A 61 -6.94 14.17 10.80
N THR A 62 -5.79 14.36 10.17
CA THR A 62 -4.59 14.85 10.86
C THR A 62 -3.95 15.91 9.96
N GLY A 63 -4.45 17.12 10.11
CA GLY A 63 -3.94 18.28 9.43
C GLY A 63 -2.46 18.50 9.69
N THR A 64 -1.68 18.51 8.61
CA THR A 64 -0.51 19.38 8.45
C THR A 64 -0.33 19.61 6.95
N MET A 65 -1.04 20.65 6.48
CA MET A 65 -0.58 21.66 5.52
C MET A 65 0.70 21.30 4.74
N ASP A 66 0.54 20.93 3.46
CA ASP A 66 1.41 21.21 2.30
C ASP A 66 1.34 20.05 1.29
N TYR A 67 0.61 20.22 0.18
CA TYR A 67 1.12 20.12 -1.19
C TYR A 67 -0.03 20.34 -2.18
N GLY A 68 0.25 21.18 -3.16
CA GLY A 68 -0.73 21.78 -4.06
C GLY A 68 -1.65 20.79 -4.75
N TYR A 69 -2.93 21.12 -4.71
CA TYR A 69 -3.93 20.73 -5.70
C TYR A 69 -3.43 21.15 -7.08
N SER A 70 -2.68 20.26 -7.74
CA SER A 70 -2.36 20.40 -9.16
C SER A 70 -3.51 19.80 -9.93
N ASP A 71 -4.15 20.66 -10.71
CA ASP A 71 -4.95 20.31 -11.88
C ASP A 71 -4.26 19.20 -12.69
N SER A 72 -4.70 17.95 -12.52
CA SER A 72 -4.27 16.81 -13.34
C SER A 72 -5.46 15.88 -13.50
N MET A 73 -5.96 15.88 -14.73
CA MET A 73 -6.96 15.01 -15.32
C MET A 73 -7.23 13.68 -14.56
N PRO A 74 -8.51 13.30 -14.33
CA PRO A 74 -8.88 12.04 -13.68
C PRO A 74 -8.57 10.77 -14.50
N ASP A 75 -7.86 10.88 -15.63
CA ASP A 75 -7.62 9.79 -16.59
C ASP A 75 -6.26 9.07 -16.39
N LEU A 76 -5.42 9.56 -15.47
CA LEU A 76 -4.08 9.01 -15.19
C LEU A 76 -3.80 8.90 -13.68
N ARG A 77 -4.83 8.68 -12.85
CA ARG A 77 -4.59 8.20 -11.49
C ARG A 77 -4.02 6.80 -11.61
N ASP A 78 -2.71 6.69 -11.54
CA ASP A 78 -2.00 5.43 -11.44
C ASP A 78 -2.26 4.90 -10.02
N LEU A 79 -3.44 4.30 -9.85
CA LEU A 79 -3.85 3.64 -8.62
C LEU A 79 -2.75 2.69 -8.08
N PRO A 80 -2.02 1.92 -8.93
CA PRO A 80 -0.88 1.15 -8.44
C PRO A 80 0.22 2.04 -7.86
N ALA A 81 0.60 3.15 -8.48
CA ALA A 81 1.55 4.10 -7.90
C ALA A 81 1.09 4.66 -6.54
N GLU A 82 -0.19 5.02 -6.39
CA GLU A 82 -0.74 5.50 -5.12
C GLU A 82 -0.73 4.42 -4.03
N ALA A 83 -1.06 3.18 -4.41
CA ALA A 83 -0.99 2.03 -3.51
C ALA A 83 0.45 1.80 -3.01
N ARG A 84 1.44 1.96 -3.90
CA ARG A 84 2.85 1.84 -3.56
C ARG A 84 3.31 2.94 -2.59
N GLU A 85 2.93 4.19 -2.85
CA GLU A 85 3.24 5.32 -1.96
C GLU A 85 2.61 5.13 -0.57
N ARG A 86 1.35 4.67 -0.52
CA ARG A 86 0.66 4.32 0.73
C ARG A 86 1.38 3.22 1.49
N CYS A 87 1.87 2.17 0.82
CA CYS A 87 2.69 1.11 1.44
C CYS A 87 3.99 1.67 2.02
N GLU A 88 4.69 2.52 1.28
CA GLU A 88 5.94 3.13 1.75
C GLU A 88 5.71 4.03 2.96
N GLN A 89 4.69 4.89 2.92
CA GLN A 89 4.34 5.72 4.07
C GLN A 89 3.95 4.89 5.30
N HIS A 90 3.22 3.78 5.10
CA HIS A 90 2.89 2.87 6.18
C HIS A 90 4.15 2.26 6.79
N TRP A 91 5.08 1.78 5.95
CA TRP A 91 6.34 1.22 6.42
C TRP A 91 7.17 2.26 7.19
N GLN A 92 7.29 3.48 6.68
CA GLN A 92 7.99 4.57 7.36
C GLN A 92 7.35 4.91 8.71
N LYS A 93 6.02 5.00 8.79
CA LYS A 93 5.27 5.21 10.05
C LYS A 93 5.51 4.06 11.03
N SER A 94 5.46 2.80 10.58
CA SER A 94 5.74 1.63 11.42
C SER A 94 7.20 1.58 11.91
N ASN A 95 8.15 2.17 11.18
CA ASN A 95 9.57 2.17 11.52
C ASN A 95 10.02 3.42 12.31
N THR A 96 9.13 4.40 12.55
CA THR A 96 9.46 5.67 13.24
C THR A 96 9.11 5.68 14.74
N ILE A 97 8.92 4.50 15.36
CA ILE A 97 8.56 4.34 16.78
C ILE A 97 9.72 3.74 17.58
#